data_AF-A0A953DRJ0-F1
#
_entry.id   AF-A0A953DRJ0-F1
#
_cell.length_a   1.000
_cell.length_b   1.000
_cell.length_c   1.000
_cell.angle_alpha   90.00
_cell.angle_beta   90.00
_cell.angle_gamma   90.00
#
_symmetry.space_group_name_H-M   'P 1'
#
loop_
_entity.id
_entity.type
_entity.pdbx_description
1 polymer ?
#
loop_
_entity_poly.entity_id
_entity_poly.type
_entity_poly.pdbx_seq_one_letter_code
_entity_poly.pdbx_strand_id
1 'polypeptide(L)' 'MNLHRLLREREAGGRPVRVGLIGAGKFGSMFLAQARRTPGLHVAGVVDLAPERARAALIRV' A
#
# COMPACT_ATOMS: atom_id res chain seq x y z
N MET A 1 6.13 -19.66 8.40
CA MET A 1 4.97 -18.79 8.06
C MET A 1 4.93 -18.60 6.55
N ASN A 2 3.78 -18.75 5.86
CA ASN A 2 3.68 -18.87 4.39
C ASN A 2 3.17 -17.60 3.66
N LEU A 3 3.03 -16.47 4.36
CA LEU A 3 2.35 -15.28 3.84
C LEU A 3 3.02 -14.69 2.60
N HIS A 4 4.36 -14.66 2.54
CA HIS A 4 5.07 -14.17 1.36
C HIS A 4 4.80 -15.03 0.12
N ARG A 5 4.78 -16.36 0.28
CA ARG A 5 4.42 -17.28 -0.80
C ARG A 5 2.99 -17.04 -1.29
N LEU A 6 2.03 -16.92 -0.38
CA LEU A 6 0.62 -16.68 -0.72
C LEU A 6 0.41 -15.33 -1.44
N LEU A 7 1.18 -14.30 -1.08
CA LEU A 7 1.16 -13.01 -1.76
C LEU A 7 1.68 -13.10 -3.19
N ARG A 8 2.77 -13.86 -3.42
CA ARG A 8 3.30 -14.12 -4.77
C ARG A 8 2.31 -14.88 -5.65
N GLU A 9 1.58 -15.84 -5.08
CA GLU A 9 0.51 -16.56 -5.80
C GLU A 9 -0.63 -15.63 -6.21
N ARG A 10 -1.02 -14.69 -5.34
CA ARG A 10 -2.03 -13.67 -5.67
C ARG A 10 -1.57 -12.70 -6.75
N GLU A 11 -0.30 -12.28 -6.71
CA GLU A 11 0.33 -11.46 -7.75
C GLU A 11 0.29 -12.18 -9.11
N ALA A 12 0.77 -13.42 -9.15
CA ALA A 12 0.78 -14.24 -10.37
C ALA A 12 -0.62 -14.50 -10.92
N GLY A 13 -1.61 -14.67 -10.04
CA GLY A 13 -3.01 -14.83 -10.41
C GLY A 13 -3.76 -13.53 -10.74
N GLY A 14 -3.08 -12.37 -10.78
CA GLY A 14 -3.70 -11.08 -11.08
C GLY A 14 -4.75 -10.63 -10.06
N ARG A 15 -4.75 -11.20 -8.85
CA ARG A 15 -5.76 -10.99 -7.81
C ARG A 15 -5.11 -10.51 -6.50
N PRO A 16 -4.45 -9.34 -6.51
CA PRO A 16 -3.73 -8.83 -5.36
C PRO A 16 -4.68 -8.48 -4.20
N VAL A 17 -4.15 -8.43 -3.00
CA VAL A 17 -4.85 -7.85 -1.85
C VAL A 17 -4.96 -6.34 -2.07
N ARG A 18 -6.18 -5.82 -2.09
CA ARG A 18 -6.44 -4.39 -2.27
C ARG A 18 -6.61 -3.71 -0.91
N VAL A 19 -5.87 -2.63 -0.69
CA VAL A 19 -5.85 -1.88 0.58
C VAL A 19 -6.33 -0.45 0.35
N GLY A 20 -7.28 -0.02 1.17
CA GLY A 20 -7.58 1.40 1.36
C GLY A 20 -6.84 1.93 2.59
N LEU A 21 -6.06 2.99 2.43
CA LEU A 21 -5.32 3.62 3.51
C LEU A 21 -6.01 4.92 3.94
N ILE A 22 -6.35 5.03 5.22
CA ILE A 22 -6.93 6.26 5.80
C ILE A 22 -5.86 6.94 6.66
N GLY A 23 -5.42 8.11 6.22
CA GLY A 23 -4.35 8.92 6.81
C GLY A 23 -2.99 8.65 6.17
N ALA A 24 -2.36 9.71 5.65
CA ALA A 24 -1.02 9.70 5.05
C ALA A 24 0.05 10.35 5.96
N GLY A 25 -0.20 10.41 7.27
CA GLY A 25 0.76 10.86 8.27
C GLY A 25 1.94 9.90 8.46
N LYS A 26 2.61 9.94 9.63
CA LYS A 26 3.82 9.15 9.93
C LYS A 26 3.64 7.65 9.62
N PHE A 27 2.62 7.02 10.20
CA PHE A 27 2.39 5.59 10.03
C PHE A 27 1.89 5.23 8.63
N GLY A 28 0.99 6.03 8.07
CA GLY A 28 0.52 5.84 6.69
C GLY A 28 1.67 5.87 5.69
N SER A 29 2.56 6.85 5.82
CA SER A 29 3.78 6.94 5.00
C SER A 29 4.73 5.75 5.18
N MET A 30 4.92 5.27 6.42
CA MET A 30 5.73 4.07 6.68
C MET A 30 5.11 2.81 6.05
N PHE A 31 3.80 2.67 6.14
CA PHE A 31 3.08 1.59 5.48
C PHE A 31 3.23 1.67 3.96
N LEU A 32 3.02 2.85 3.35
CA LEU A 32 3.19 3.05 1.91
C LEU A 32 4.59 2.65 1.42
N ALA A 33 5.64 3.05 2.16
CA ALA A 33 7.02 2.70 1.84
C ALA A 33 7.31 1.18 1.90
N GLN A 34 6.56 0.42 2.70
CA GLN A 34 6.63 -1.05 2.74
C GLN A 34 5.72 -1.70 1.68
N ALA A 35 4.50 -1.18 1.52
CA ALA A 35 3.49 -1.64 0.59
C ALA A 35 4.02 -1.71 -0.85
N ARG A 36 4.76 -0.68 -1.29
CA ARG A 36 5.40 -0.65 -2.62
C ARG A 36 6.36 -1.82 -2.87
N ARG A 37 6.97 -2.35 -1.81
CA ARG A 37 7.94 -3.47 -1.86
C ARG A 37 7.30 -4.81 -1.50
N THR A 38 5.97 -4.88 -1.39
CA THR A 38 5.24 -6.07 -0.99
C THR A 38 4.50 -6.64 -2.20
N PRO A 39 5.02 -7.70 -2.84
CA PRO A 39 4.38 -8.34 -4.00
C PRO A 39 2.94 -8.73 -3.70
N GLY A 40 2.05 -8.63 -4.68
CA GLY A 40 0.64 -9.03 -4.52
C GLY A 40 -0.19 -8.17 -3.55
N LEU A 41 0.34 -7.04 -3.08
CA LEU A 41 -0.40 -6.01 -2.36
C LEU A 41 -0.55 -4.76 -3.22
N HIS A 42 -1.77 -4.25 -3.31
CA HIS A 42 -2.08 -3.06 -4.10
C HIS A 42 -2.82 -2.03 -3.23
N VAL A 43 -2.22 -0.86 -3.05
CA VAL A 43 -2.90 0.27 -2.41
C VAL A 43 -3.84 0.90 -3.43
N ALA A 44 -5.14 0.60 -3.30
CA ALA A 44 -6.16 1.03 -4.25
C ALA A 44 -6.62 2.48 -4.02
N GLY A 45 -6.41 3.01 -2.82
CA GLY A 45 -6.77 4.38 -2.49
C GLY A 45 -6.13 4.85 -1.20
N VAL A 46 -5.85 6.15 -1.13
CA VAL A 46 -5.40 6.85 0.07
C VAL A 46 -6.37 7.99 0.34
N VAL A 47 -6.90 8.05 1.55
CA VAL A 47 -7.82 9.09 2.02
C VAL A 47 -7.11 9.88 3.11
N ASP A 48 -7.10 11.20 3.01
CA ASP A 48 -6.59 12.08 4.05
C ASP A 48 -7.46 13.34 4.13
N LEU A 49 -7.60 13.92 5.32
CA LEU A 49 -8.29 15.19 5.54
C LEU A 49 -7.62 16.34 4.76
N ALA A 50 -6.31 16.26 4.54
CA ALA A 50 -5.57 17.16 3.67
C ALA A 50 -5.06 16.38 2.45
N PRO A 51 -5.76 16.39 1.30
CA PRO A 51 -5.39 15.61 0.11
C PRO A 51 -3.96 15.84 -0.37
N GLU A 52 -3.44 17.07 -0.23
CA GLU A 52 -2.05 17.39 -0.58
C GLU A 52 -1.02 16.62 0.24
N ARG A 53 -1.34 16.27 1.50
CA ARG A 53 -0.48 15.43 2.33
C ARG A 53 -0.39 14.01 1.77
N ALA A 54 -1.51 13.46 1.29
CA ALA A 54 -1.52 12.14 0.64
C ALA A 54 -0.72 12.15 -0.66
N ARG A 55 -0.87 13.21 -1.48
CA ARG A 55 -0.05 13.41 -2.69
C ARG A 55 1.43 13.48 -2.37
N ALA A 56 1.83 14.32 -1.43
CA ALA A 56 3.22 14.47 -1.03
C ALA A 56 3.81 13.17 -0.46
N ALA A 57 3.02 12.40 0.31
CA ALA A 57 3.43 11.09 0.78
C ALA A 57 3.67 10.12 -0.38
N LEU A 58 2.76 10.02 -1.36
CA LEU A 58 2.89 9.16 -2.53
C LEU A 58 4.09 9.52 -3.42
N ILE A 59 4.44 10.80 -3.53
CA ILE A 59 5.62 11.26 -4.28
C ILE A 59 6.93 10.86 -3.57
N ARG A 60 6.93 10.90 -2.24
CA ARG A 60 8.12 10.67 -1.43
C ARG A 60 8.45 9.19 -1.21
N VAL A 61 7.43 8.35 -1.07
CA VAL A 61 7.55 6.96 -0.58
C VAL A 61 7.74 5.94 -1.66
#